data_AF-A0A6A4WE92-F1
#
_entry.id   AF-A0A6A4WE92-F1
#
_cell.length_a   1.000
_cell.length_b   1.000
_cell.length_c   1.000
_cell.angle_alpha   90.00
_cell.angle_beta   90.00
_cell.angle_gamma   90.00
#
_symmetry.space_group_name_H-M   'P 1'
#
loop_
_entity.id
_entity.type
_entity.pdbx_description
1 polymer ?
#
loop_
_entity_poly.entity_id
_entity_poly.type
_entity_poly.pdbx_seq_one_letter_code
_entity_poly.pdbx_strand_id
1 'polypeptide(L)'
;MFFLFSRTPLKRVQVPITGESTCFSSSSTPPPTPPPCSIIPTSQKWFPKKTFFVFRWLTLAARLLRLYVSTVAPSGALQDLVQYVVRHYVPMWFTIHQNSSCDQGSRNLFRSVVLLRDLPQRSQAVIRPVIQRNGYWAHSEQLLLAMVTDSERAVREKAVQHIGAARQLHAEEVRPFVIPVVNFDATTYTDLISWDGRITQPPLLRDLSHSELVHVMDAPLTVPPYPVHTQAVERAVRMVTEACTAVIGDEARDGHITAKLKHRRQLPVLNSKQDMLRRKLSCD
;
A
#
# COMPACT_ATOMS: atom_id res chain seq x y z
N MET A 1 6.01 -6.26 1.91
CA MET A 1 6.78 -6.07 3.17
C MET A 1 5.96 -5.38 4.27
N PHE A 2 4.97 -4.56 3.90
CA PHE A 2 3.98 -4.01 4.84
C PHE A 2 3.08 -5.05 5.52
N PHE A 3 2.90 -6.23 4.91
CA PHE A 3 2.03 -7.28 5.47
C PHE A 3 2.47 -7.86 6.81
N LEU A 4 3.76 -7.78 7.19
CA LEU A 4 4.27 -8.60 8.31
C LEU A 4 5.11 -7.84 9.34
N PHE A 5 5.48 -6.58 9.09
CA PHE A 5 6.23 -5.77 10.05
C PHE A 5 5.79 -4.30 10.03
N SER A 6 4.51 -4.03 10.24
CA SER A 6 4.10 -2.73 10.78
C SER A 6 4.41 -2.71 12.28
N ARG A 7 5.60 -2.23 12.65
CA ARG A 7 5.89 -1.83 14.03
C ARG A 7 5.34 -0.42 14.22
N THR A 8 4.14 -0.32 14.79
CA THR A 8 3.75 0.74 15.72
C THR A 8 2.41 0.37 16.37
N PRO A 9 2.33 0.24 17.71
CA PRO A 9 1.04 0.35 18.37
C PRO A 9 0.62 1.82 18.27
N LEU A 10 -0.29 2.15 17.36
CA LEU A 10 -1.03 3.40 17.47
C LEU A 10 -1.85 3.30 18.76
N LYS A 11 -1.34 3.87 19.85
CA LYS A 11 -2.19 4.21 20.99
C LYS A 11 -3.26 5.15 20.43
N ARG A 12 -4.49 4.64 20.36
CA ARG A 12 -5.67 5.41 20.00
C ARG A 12 -5.80 6.52 21.05
N VAL A 13 -5.38 7.73 20.73
CA VAL A 13 -5.71 8.91 21.53
C VAL A 13 -7.18 9.19 21.24
N GLN A 14 -8.06 8.77 22.15
CA GLN A 14 -9.45 9.22 22.16
C GLN A 14 -9.42 10.69 22.60
N VAL A 15 -9.63 11.59 21.65
CA VAL A 15 -9.93 12.99 21.95
C VAL A 15 -11.45 13.09 22.08
N PRO A 16 -11.99 13.49 23.23
CA PRO A 16 -13.43 13.70 23.38
C PRO A 16 -13.85 14.93 22.55
N ILE A 17 -14.78 14.72 21.62
CA ILE A 17 -15.46 15.81 20.92
C ILE A 17 -16.44 16.41 21.91
N THR A 18 -16.07 17.55 22.51
CA THR A 18 -17.04 18.44 23.16
C THR A 18 -17.53 19.39 22.08
N GLY A 19 -18.84 19.38 21.88
CA GLY A 19 -19.50 20.15 20.84
C GLY A 19 -19.55 21.63 21.18
N GLU A 20 -19.36 22.45 20.17
CA GLU A 20 -20.01 23.76 20.08
C GLU A 20 -20.20 24.06 18.59
N SER A 21 -21.47 23.98 18.19
CA SER A 21 -21.97 24.38 16.88
C SER A 21 -22.11 25.89 16.86
N THR A 22 -21.24 26.57 16.12
CA THR A 22 -21.47 27.96 15.70
C THR A 22 -21.53 28.03 14.18
N CYS A 23 -22.74 28.22 13.68
CA CYS A 23 -23.03 28.59 12.30
C CYS A 23 -22.37 29.94 11.97
N PHE A 24 -21.70 30.04 10.83
CA PHE A 24 -21.44 31.33 10.19
C PHE A 24 -21.68 31.22 8.69
N SER A 25 -22.66 31.98 8.21
CA SER A 25 -23.09 32.04 6.82
C SER A 25 -22.24 33.04 6.02
N SER A 26 -21.75 32.54 4.88
CA SER A 26 -21.53 33.20 3.58
C SER A 26 -20.80 34.55 3.48
N SER A 27 -19.69 34.55 2.71
CA SER A 27 -19.48 35.53 1.66
C SER A 27 -18.69 34.92 0.50
N SER A 28 -19.28 35.04 -0.69
CA SER A 28 -18.87 34.49 -1.97
C SER A 28 -17.78 35.32 -2.66
N THR A 29 -16.61 34.74 -2.88
CA THR A 29 -15.67 35.13 -3.96
C THR A 29 -14.92 33.88 -4.45
N PRO A 30 -14.84 33.61 -5.76
CA PRO A 30 -14.13 32.46 -6.29
C PRO A 30 -12.59 32.66 -6.18
N PRO A 31 -11.81 31.63 -5.80
CA PRO A 31 -10.35 31.72 -5.83
C PRO A 31 -9.82 31.73 -7.27
N PRO A 32 -8.69 32.43 -7.55
CA PRO A 32 -8.12 32.50 -8.89
C PRO A 32 -7.60 31.13 -9.34
N THR A 33 -7.74 30.86 -10.64
CA THR A 33 -7.28 29.65 -11.32
C THR A 33 -5.76 29.47 -11.19
N PRO A 34 -5.27 28.27 -10.83
CA PRO A 34 -3.83 28.01 -10.81
C PRO A 34 -3.27 27.94 -12.25
N PRO A 35 -2.04 28.44 -12.48
CA PRO A 35 -1.40 28.37 -13.79
C PRO A 35 -1.07 26.91 -14.19
N PRO A 36 -0.94 26.63 -15.49
CA PRO A 36 -0.75 25.27 -15.99
C PRO A 36 0.58 24.70 -15.50
N CYS A 37 0.52 23.56 -14.81
CA CYS A 37 1.70 22.75 -14.48
C CYS A 37 2.29 22.14 -15.76
N SER A 38 3.06 22.92 -16.50
CA SER A 38 3.98 22.41 -17.50
C SER A 38 5.19 21.78 -16.81
N ILE A 39 5.66 20.65 -17.37
CA ILE A 39 6.91 19.92 -17.12
C ILE A 39 6.76 18.67 -16.22
N ILE A 40 6.26 17.59 -16.82
CA ILE A 40 6.68 16.23 -16.46
C ILE A 40 7.88 15.91 -17.36
N PRO A 41 9.12 15.75 -16.86
CA PRO A 41 10.19 15.23 -17.67
C PRO A 41 9.97 13.74 -17.90
N THR A 42 9.80 13.41 -19.17
CA THR A 42 9.72 12.09 -19.76
C THR A 42 10.95 11.24 -19.41
N SER A 43 10.70 9.96 -19.10
CA SER A 43 11.64 8.84 -19.14
C SER A 43 13.07 9.07 -18.59
N GLN A 44 13.26 8.93 -17.29
CA GLN A 44 14.54 8.45 -16.76
C GLN A 44 14.39 6.99 -16.34
N LYS A 45 15.19 6.13 -16.97
CA LYS A 45 15.32 4.70 -16.64
C LYS A 45 15.77 4.58 -15.17
N TRP A 46 14.82 4.29 -14.28
CA TRP A 46 15.07 4.08 -12.86
C TRP A 46 15.59 2.66 -12.61
N PHE A 47 16.86 2.42 -12.90
CA PHE A 47 17.62 1.35 -12.25
C PHE A 47 18.79 1.97 -11.47
N PRO A 48 18.56 2.46 -10.24
CA PRO A 48 19.68 2.74 -9.36
C PRO A 48 20.34 1.42 -8.97
N LYS A 49 21.58 1.22 -9.45
CA LYS A 49 22.52 0.17 -9.05
C LYS A 49 22.92 0.29 -7.55
N LYS A 50 21.96 0.22 -6.63
CA LYS A 50 22.17 0.20 -5.17
C LYS A 50 21.15 -0.72 -4.51
N THR A 51 21.14 -1.99 -4.90
CA THR A 51 20.27 -3.03 -4.31
C THR A 51 21.05 -3.95 -3.39
N PHE A 52 21.67 -3.43 -2.33
CA PHE A 52 22.12 -4.28 -1.21
C PHE A 52 22.16 -3.51 0.12
N PHE A 53 21.11 -2.74 0.42
CA PHE A 53 20.78 -2.54 1.83
C PHE A 53 20.16 -3.86 2.29
N VAL A 54 20.94 -4.71 2.95
CA VAL A 54 20.47 -5.99 3.49
C VAL A 54 19.34 -5.66 4.45
N PHE A 55 18.10 -5.80 3.99
CA PHE A 55 16.93 -5.60 4.80
C PHE A 55 17.08 -6.46 6.07
N ARG A 56 16.89 -5.87 7.26
CA ARG A 56 17.15 -6.55 8.55
C ARG A 56 16.44 -7.91 8.67
N TRP A 57 15.28 -8.06 8.01
CA TRP A 57 14.54 -9.32 7.97
C TRP A 57 15.27 -10.40 7.14
N LEU A 58 15.96 -10.04 6.06
CA LEU A 58 16.71 -10.98 5.23
C LEU A 58 17.88 -11.56 6.02
N THR A 59 18.50 -10.74 6.86
CA THR A 59 19.50 -11.20 7.83
C THR A 59 18.91 -12.19 8.83
N LEU A 60 17.71 -11.93 9.35
CA LEU A 60 17.04 -12.85 10.28
C LEU A 60 16.68 -14.17 9.60
N ALA A 61 16.06 -14.12 8.41
CA ALA A 61 15.72 -15.31 7.62
C ALA A 61 16.96 -16.14 7.31
N ALA A 62 18.05 -15.52 6.85
CA ALA A 62 19.31 -16.21 6.58
C ALA A 62 19.90 -16.86 7.85
N ARG A 63 19.81 -16.20 9.01
CA ARG A 63 20.25 -16.78 10.29
C ARG A 63 19.40 -17.96 10.72
N LEU A 64 18.08 -17.88 10.57
CA LEU A 64 17.16 -18.99 10.88
C LEU A 64 17.46 -20.21 10.00
N LEU A 65 17.68 -19.99 8.70
CA LEU A 65 18.02 -21.06 7.76
C LEU A 65 19.37 -21.72 8.09
N ARG A 66 20.39 -20.92 8.42
CA ARG A 66 21.70 -21.46 8.85
C ARG A 66 21.58 -22.26 10.14
N LEU A 67 20.85 -21.74 11.13
CA LEU A 67 20.61 -22.43 12.40
C LEU A 67 19.91 -23.77 12.17
N TYR A 68 18.92 -23.81 11.29
CA TYR A 68 18.22 -25.04 10.94
C TYR A 68 19.14 -26.09 10.33
N VAL A 69 19.93 -25.70 9.33
CA VAL A 69 20.88 -26.62 8.66
C VAL A 69 21.98 -27.10 9.61
N SER A 70 22.42 -26.25 10.56
CA SER A 70 23.47 -26.62 11.52
C SER A 70 22.97 -27.41 12.72
N THR A 71 21.67 -27.63 12.87
CA THR A 71 21.09 -28.35 14.02
C THR A 71 20.73 -29.77 13.60
N VAL A 72 21.36 -30.78 14.23
CA VAL A 72 21.14 -32.20 13.90
C VAL A 72 19.68 -32.63 14.10
N ALA A 73 19.02 -32.13 15.15
CA ALA A 73 17.62 -32.39 15.46
C ALA A 73 16.88 -31.08 15.75
N PRO A 74 16.40 -30.35 14.71
CA PRO A 74 15.79 -29.04 14.89
C PRO A 74 14.43 -29.16 15.58
N SER A 75 14.16 -28.24 16.51
CA SER A 75 12.88 -28.20 17.24
C SER A 75 11.70 -27.97 16.29
N GLY A 76 10.51 -28.44 16.67
CA GLY A 76 9.30 -28.24 15.86
C GLY A 76 8.99 -26.77 15.59
N ALA A 77 9.31 -25.85 16.52
CA ALA A 77 9.15 -24.42 16.33
C ALA A 77 10.14 -23.84 15.30
N LEU A 78 11.39 -24.32 15.28
CA LEU A 78 12.37 -23.91 14.27
C LEU A 78 11.96 -24.43 12.88
N GLN A 79 11.45 -25.65 12.79
CA GLN A 79 10.90 -26.22 11.55
C GLN A 79 9.76 -25.37 10.99
N ASP A 80 8.80 -24.94 11.82
CA ASP A 80 7.72 -24.03 11.40
C ASP A 80 8.23 -22.72 10.83
N LEU A 81 9.15 -22.07 11.54
CA LEU A 81 9.68 -20.78 11.13
C LEU A 81 10.39 -20.88 9.78
N VAL A 82 11.18 -21.92 9.59
CA VAL A 82 11.87 -22.20 8.33
C VAL A 82 10.87 -22.50 7.22
N GLN A 83 9.87 -23.33 7.49
CA GLN A 83 8.83 -23.67 6.53
C GLN A 83 8.06 -22.42 6.11
N TYR A 84 7.69 -21.55 7.05
CA TYR A 84 7.07 -20.26 6.78
C TYR A 84 7.96 -19.36 5.92
N VAL A 85 9.25 -19.24 6.27
CA VAL A 85 10.21 -18.41 5.54
C VAL A 85 10.33 -18.89 4.09
N VAL A 86 10.53 -20.19 3.87
CA VAL A 86 10.81 -20.76 2.56
C VAL A 86 9.55 -20.88 1.71
N ARG A 87 8.40 -21.28 2.28
CA ARG A 87 7.17 -21.56 1.52
C ARG A 87 6.26 -20.37 1.34
N HIS A 88 6.29 -19.39 2.24
CA HIS A 88 5.37 -18.25 2.18
C HIS A 88 6.13 -16.92 2.08
N TYR A 89 7.01 -16.61 3.04
CA TYR A 89 7.60 -15.27 3.13
C TYR A 89 8.48 -14.92 1.92
N VAL A 90 9.45 -15.77 1.59
CA VAL A 90 10.39 -15.52 0.48
C VAL A 90 9.67 -15.51 -0.87
N PRO A 91 8.80 -16.47 -1.20
CA PRO A 91 8.01 -16.42 -2.44
C PRO A 91 7.12 -15.18 -2.55
N MET A 92 6.49 -14.76 -1.45
CA MET A 92 5.68 -13.54 -1.46
C MET A 92 6.53 -12.28 -1.65
N TRP A 93 7.74 -12.26 -1.10
CA TRP A 93 8.67 -11.16 -1.35
C TRP A 93 8.97 -11.02 -2.84
N PHE A 94 9.35 -12.10 -3.53
CA PHE A 94 9.62 -12.07 -4.97
C PHE A 94 8.38 -11.70 -5.78
N THR A 95 7.23 -12.32 -5.50
CA THR A 95 5.95 -12.04 -6.15
C THR A 95 5.63 -10.54 -6.11
N ILE A 96 5.75 -9.92 -4.93
CA ILE A 96 5.45 -8.50 -4.75
C ILE A 96 6.44 -7.58 -5.49
N HIS A 97 7.72 -7.97 -5.57
CA HIS A 97 8.73 -7.17 -6.28
C HIS A 97 8.58 -7.25 -7.79
N GLN A 98 8.21 -8.42 -8.31
CA GLN A 98 7.94 -8.62 -9.74
C GLN A 98 6.62 -7.95 -10.15
N ASN A 99 5.59 -8.03 -9.29
CA ASN A 99 4.25 -7.53 -9.55
C ASN A 99 3.94 -6.32 -8.66
N SER A 100 4.71 -5.25 -8.84
CA SER A 100 4.68 -4.08 -7.95
C SER A 100 3.70 -2.98 -8.34
N SER A 101 2.97 -3.13 -9.46
CA SER A 101 1.97 -2.16 -9.91
C SER A 101 0.70 -2.23 -9.06
N CYS A 102 -0.06 -1.13 -9.05
CA CYS A 102 -1.26 -0.98 -8.22
C CYS A 102 -2.39 -1.96 -8.55
N ASP A 103 -2.51 -2.39 -9.80
CA ASP A 103 -3.50 -3.38 -10.24
C ASP A 103 -3.16 -4.82 -9.81
N GLN A 104 -1.92 -5.09 -9.36
CA GLN A 104 -1.50 -6.43 -8.95
C GLN A 104 -1.65 -6.69 -7.45
N GLY A 105 -1.97 -5.68 -6.64
CA GLY A 105 -1.99 -5.80 -5.18
C GLY A 105 -2.96 -6.88 -4.67
N SER A 106 -4.18 -6.92 -5.20
CA SER A 106 -5.21 -7.92 -4.83
C SER A 106 -4.80 -9.34 -5.25
N ARG A 107 -4.18 -9.49 -6.43
CA ARG A 107 -3.64 -10.78 -6.92
C ARG A 107 -2.48 -11.26 -6.05
N ASN A 108 -1.60 -10.35 -5.61
CA ASN A 108 -0.53 -10.66 -4.67
C ASN A 108 -1.09 -11.11 -3.31
N LEU A 109 -2.13 -10.44 -2.80
CA LEU A 109 -2.80 -10.87 -1.57
C LEU A 109 -3.38 -12.29 -1.73
N PHE A 110 -4.09 -12.55 -2.83
CA PHE A 110 -4.61 -13.88 -3.14
C PHE A 110 -3.50 -14.93 -3.19
N ARG A 111 -2.38 -14.64 -3.86
CA ARG A 111 -1.21 -15.53 -3.88
C ARG A 111 -0.70 -15.84 -2.47
N SER A 112 -0.70 -14.85 -1.58
CA SER A 112 -0.35 -15.06 -0.16
C SER A 112 -1.32 -16.01 0.52
N VAL A 113 -2.63 -15.86 0.30
CA VAL A 113 -3.66 -16.75 0.84
C VAL A 113 -3.47 -18.18 0.33
N VAL A 114 -3.17 -18.36 -0.96
CA VAL A 114 -2.90 -19.69 -1.54
C VAL A 114 -1.70 -20.35 -0.86
N LEU A 115 -0.55 -19.66 -0.79
CA LEU A 115 0.65 -20.22 -0.15
C LEU A 115 0.47 -20.49 1.34
N LEU A 116 -0.41 -19.74 2.01
CA LEU A 116 -0.72 -19.94 3.42
C LEU A 116 -1.45 -21.26 3.66
N ARG A 117 -2.28 -21.73 2.72
CA ARG A 117 -3.01 -23.01 2.83
C ARG A 117 -2.07 -24.21 2.91
N ASP A 118 -0.90 -24.12 2.29
CA ASP A 118 0.12 -25.19 2.25
C ASP A 118 0.99 -25.25 3.52
N LEU A 119 0.78 -24.33 4.48
CA LEU A 119 1.50 -24.32 5.75
C LEU A 119 0.76 -25.14 6.82
N PRO A 120 1.46 -25.63 7.85
CA PRO A 120 0.82 -26.29 8.99
C PRO A 120 -0.22 -25.40 9.68
N GLN A 121 -1.31 -25.97 10.18
CA GLN A 121 -2.41 -25.26 10.83
C GLN A 121 -1.94 -24.34 11.96
N ARG A 122 -0.94 -24.77 12.74
CA ARG A 122 -0.31 -23.93 13.79
C ARG A 122 0.28 -22.63 13.24
N SER A 123 0.96 -22.70 12.09
CA SER A 123 1.50 -21.52 11.40
C SER A 123 0.37 -20.67 10.82
N GLN A 124 -0.64 -21.30 10.22
CA GLN A 124 -1.80 -20.59 9.68
C GLN A 124 -2.53 -19.78 10.75
N ALA A 125 -2.73 -20.34 11.95
CA ALA A 125 -3.38 -19.68 13.07
C ALA A 125 -2.65 -18.39 13.50
N VAL A 126 -1.32 -18.35 13.37
CA VAL A 126 -0.52 -17.15 13.68
C VAL A 126 -0.56 -16.13 12.54
N ILE A 127 -0.53 -16.59 11.29
CA ILE A 127 -0.37 -15.71 10.11
C ILE A 127 -1.70 -15.12 9.64
N ARG A 128 -2.81 -15.85 9.69
CA ARG A 128 -4.14 -15.36 9.25
C ARG A 128 -4.52 -14.03 9.92
N PRO A 129 -4.40 -13.85 11.25
CA PRO A 129 -4.69 -12.56 11.89
C PRO A 129 -3.74 -11.43 11.45
N VAL A 130 -2.52 -11.75 11.02
CA VAL A 130 -1.58 -10.76 10.51
C VAL A 130 -1.98 -10.31 9.10
N ILE A 131 -2.38 -11.25 8.23
CA ILE A 131 -2.90 -10.93 6.90
C ILE A 131 -4.20 -10.12 7.03
N GLN A 132 -5.13 -10.55 7.88
CA GLN A 132 -6.41 -9.86 8.11
C GLN A 132 -6.21 -8.40 8.53
N ARG A 133 -5.32 -8.14 9.51
CA ARG A 133 -5.03 -6.76 9.97
C ARG A 133 -4.38 -5.87 8.92
N ASN A 134 -3.80 -6.47 7.87
CA ASN A 134 -3.15 -5.76 6.77
C ASN A 134 -3.90 -5.97 5.44
N GLY A 135 -5.15 -6.45 5.49
CA GLY A 135 -5.96 -6.84 4.33
C GLY A 135 -6.47 -5.68 3.47
N TYR A 136 -5.74 -4.57 3.39
CA TYR A 136 -6.13 -3.38 2.61
C TYR A 136 -6.25 -3.69 1.11
N TRP A 137 -5.48 -4.66 0.61
CA TRP A 137 -5.58 -5.15 -0.77
C TRP A 137 -6.84 -6.00 -1.03
N ALA A 138 -7.61 -6.35 0.01
CA ALA A 138 -8.93 -6.96 -0.15
C ALA A 138 -10.04 -5.89 -0.28
N HIS A 139 -9.72 -4.59 -0.23
CA HIS A 139 -10.75 -3.57 -0.40
C HIS A 139 -11.40 -3.68 -1.78
N SER A 140 -12.72 -3.48 -1.85
CA SER A 140 -13.48 -3.60 -3.09
C SER A 140 -12.92 -2.69 -4.19
N GLU A 141 -12.52 -1.46 -3.84
CA GLU A 141 -11.83 -0.56 -4.78
C GLU A 141 -10.54 -1.17 -5.39
N GLN A 142 -9.74 -1.89 -4.59
CA GLN A 142 -8.50 -2.51 -5.07
C GLN A 142 -8.75 -3.77 -5.90
N LEU A 143 -9.80 -4.52 -5.54
CA LEU A 143 -10.26 -5.66 -6.33
C LEU A 143 -10.76 -5.21 -7.69
N LEU A 144 -11.63 -4.19 -7.73
CA LEU A 144 -12.14 -3.64 -8.98
C LEU A 144 -11.02 -3.12 -9.88
N LEU A 145 -9.98 -2.49 -9.31
CA LEU A 145 -8.81 -2.06 -10.08
C LEU A 145 -8.05 -3.24 -10.70
N ALA A 146 -7.90 -4.36 -9.99
CA ALA A 146 -7.30 -5.57 -10.54
C ALA A 146 -8.20 -6.25 -11.59
N MET A 147 -9.52 -6.19 -11.39
CA MET A 147 -10.48 -6.83 -12.28
C MET A 147 -10.60 -6.13 -13.62
N VAL A 148 -10.51 -4.79 -13.69
CA VAL A 148 -10.56 -4.06 -14.97
C VAL A 148 -9.32 -4.30 -15.86
N THR A 149 -8.20 -4.73 -15.28
CA THR A 149 -6.98 -5.10 -16.01
C THR A 149 -6.88 -6.61 -16.26
N ASP A 150 -7.93 -7.37 -15.93
CA ASP A 150 -7.92 -8.83 -16.07
C ASP A 150 -7.98 -9.29 -17.52
N SER A 151 -7.31 -10.39 -17.83
CA SER A 151 -7.38 -11.03 -19.14
C SER A 151 -8.74 -11.63 -19.43
N GLU A 152 -9.47 -12.08 -18.40
CA GLU A 152 -10.77 -12.72 -18.55
C GLU A 152 -11.90 -11.70 -18.70
N ARG A 153 -12.66 -11.78 -19.81
CA ARG A 153 -13.81 -10.92 -20.09
C ARG A 153 -14.86 -10.98 -18.98
N ALA A 154 -15.18 -12.18 -18.48
CA ALA A 154 -16.19 -12.35 -17.44
C ALA A 154 -15.84 -11.63 -16.13
N VAL A 155 -14.54 -11.55 -15.79
CA VAL A 155 -14.05 -10.79 -14.62
C VAL A 155 -14.21 -9.29 -14.84
N ARG A 156 -13.86 -8.80 -16.04
CA ARG A 156 -14.03 -7.38 -16.41
C ARG A 156 -15.51 -6.96 -16.41
N GLU A 157 -16.39 -7.81 -16.93
CA GLU A 157 -17.85 -7.57 -16.93
C GLU A 157 -18.40 -7.39 -15.51
N LYS A 158 -18.02 -8.27 -14.57
CA LYS A 158 -18.37 -8.12 -13.15
C LYS A 158 -17.86 -6.79 -12.58
N ALA A 159 -16.63 -6.40 -12.91
CA ALA A 159 -16.06 -5.14 -12.44
C ALA A 159 -16.86 -3.93 -12.93
N VAL A 160 -17.21 -3.92 -14.22
CA VAL A 160 -18.01 -2.86 -14.84
C VAL A 160 -19.39 -2.76 -14.21
N GLN A 161 -20.04 -3.88 -13.93
CA GLN A 161 -21.33 -3.92 -13.23
C GLN A 161 -21.23 -3.31 -11.82
N HIS A 162 -20.24 -3.73 -11.02
CA HIS A 162 -20.03 -3.20 -9.68
C HIS A 162 -19.67 -1.70 -9.67
N ILE A 163 -18.84 -1.25 -10.61
CA ILE A 163 -18.49 0.17 -10.77
C ILE A 163 -19.72 0.98 -11.18
N GLY A 164 -20.52 0.46 -12.12
CA GLY A 164 -21.77 1.09 -12.57
C GLY A 164 -22.76 1.27 -11.43
N ALA A 165 -22.98 0.23 -10.63
CA ALA A 165 -23.82 0.29 -9.43
C ALA A 165 -23.27 1.28 -8.38
N ALA A 166 -21.95 1.27 -8.15
CA ALA A 166 -21.31 2.17 -7.20
C ALA A 166 -21.42 3.65 -7.60
N ARG A 167 -21.49 3.97 -8.90
CA ARG A 167 -21.71 5.34 -9.41
C ARG A 167 -23.12 5.85 -9.16
N GLN A 168 -24.12 4.97 -9.12
CA GLN A 168 -25.52 5.32 -8.88
C GLN A 168 -25.81 5.58 -7.40
N LEU A 169 -25.02 4.96 -6.51
CA LEU A 169 -25.09 5.22 -5.07
C LEU A 169 -24.48 6.59 -4.78
N HIS A 170 -25.30 7.55 -4.31
CA HIS A 170 -24.79 8.83 -3.81
C HIS A 170 -23.73 8.59 -2.73
N ALA A 171 -22.50 9.04 -3.00
CA ALA A 171 -21.40 8.91 -2.07
C ALA A 171 -21.59 9.90 -0.92
N GLU A 172 -21.41 9.44 0.32
CA GLU A 172 -21.09 10.36 1.42
C GLU A 172 -19.77 11.08 1.08
N GLU A 173 -19.61 12.33 1.53
CA GLU A 173 -18.42 13.14 1.22
C GLU A 173 -17.11 12.45 1.64
N VAL A 174 -17.16 11.58 2.67
CA VAL A 174 -16.01 10.86 3.22
C VAL A 174 -16.22 9.35 3.13
N ARG A 175 -15.36 8.66 2.37
CA ARG A 175 -15.37 7.19 2.30
C ARG A 175 -14.76 6.59 3.58
N PRO A 176 -15.46 5.73 4.32
CA PRO A 176 -14.90 5.09 5.51
C PRO A 176 -13.85 4.05 5.08
N PHE A 177 -12.64 4.17 5.62
CA PHE A 177 -11.55 3.24 5.32
C PHE A 177 -11.58 2.05 6.29
N VAL A 178 -12.43 1.06 5.99
CA VAL A 178 -12.61 -0.15 6.80
C VAL A 178 -11.90 -1.33 6.15
N ILE A 179 -11.20 -2.12 6.96
CA ILE A 179 -10.53 -3.33 6.50
C ILE A 179 -11.59 -4.43 6.27
N PRO A 180 -11.75 -4.95 5.05
CA PRO A 180 -12.69 -6.04 4.78
C PRO A 180 -12.28 -7.34 5.44
N VAL A 181 -13.24 -8.20 5.72
CA VAL A 181 -12.97 -9.58 6.15
C VAL A 181 -12.43 -10.36 4.96
N VAL A 182 -11.21 -10.89 5.09
CA VAL A 182 -10.54 -11.65 4.02
C VAL A 182 -11.04 -13.09 4.04
N ASN A 183 -11.54 -13.56 2.90
CA ASN A 183 -11.88 -14.95 2.69
C ASN A 183 -10.61 -15.79 2.44
N PHE A 184 -10.16 -16.51 3.46
CA PHE A 184 -8.99 -17.38 3.37
C PHE A 184 -9.22 -18.67 2.57
N ASP A 185 -10.47 -18.96 2.18
CA ASP A 185 -10.87 -20.14 1.42
C ASP A 185 -11.24 -19.80 -0.05
N ALA A 186 -11.05 -18.54 -0.47
CA ALA A 186 -11.27 -18.06 -1.84
C ALA A 186 -10.60 -18.94 -2.92
N THR A 187 -11.31 -19.29 -3.98
CA THR A 187 -10.75 -20.06 -5.11
C THR A 187 -10.13 -19.15 -6.17
N THR A 188 -10.64 -17.92 -6.29
CA THR A 188 -10.10 -16.87 -7.15
C THR A 188 -9.85 -15.59 -6.35
N TYR A 189 -9.06 -14.66 -6.89
CA TYR A 189 -8.81 -13.40 -6.18
C TYR A 189 -10.06 -12.53 -6.08
N THR A 190 -11.04 -12.68 -6.98
CA THR A 190 -12.32 -11.94 -6.91
C THR A 190 -13.17 -12.35 -5.71
N ASP A 191 -12.91 -13.54 -5.16
CA ASP A 191 -13.67 -14.11 -4.04
C ASP A 191 -12.98 -13.82 -2.68
N LEU A 192 -11.97 -12.95 -2.66
CA LEU A 192 -11.27 -12.53 -1.44
C LEU A 192 -12.17 -11.81 -0.43
N ILE A 193 -13.31 -11.28 -0.87
CA ILE A 193 -14.32 -10.63 -0.02
C ILE A 193 -15.72 -11.09 -0.40
N SER A 194 -16.68 -10.91 0.52
CA SER A 194 -18.09 -10.85 0.14
C SER A 194 -18.38 -9.51 -0.53
N TRP A 195 -19.19 -9.55 -1.59
CA TRP A 195 -19.65 -8.39 -2.35
C TRP A 195 -21.00 -7.85 -1.83
N ASP A 196 -21.52 -8.35 -0.72
CA ASP A 196 -22.81 -7.97 -0.13
C ASP A 196 -22.76 -6.62 0.60
N GLY A 197 -21.56 -6.03 0.75
CA GLY A 197 -21.33 -4.77 1.44
C GLY A 197 -21.38 -3.52 0.54
N ARG A 198 -21.14 -2.35 1.14
CA ARG A 198 -21.02 -1.08 0.39
C ARG A 198 -19.79 -1.11 -0.51
N ILE A 199 -20.01 -1.20 -1.81
CA ILE A 199 -18.95 -1.11 -2.83
C ILE A 199 -18.77 0.36 -3.20
N THR A 200 -17.51 0.79 -3.31
CA THR A 200 -17.15 2.14 -3.72
C THR A 200 -16.33 2.08 -5.00
N GLN A 201 -16.48 3.09 -5.84
CA GLN A 201 -15.73 3.18 -7.09
C GLN A 201 -14.26 3.55 -6.80
N PRO A 202 -13.29 2.87 -7.45
CA PRO A 202 -11.88 3.24 -7.30
C PRO A 202 -11.62 4.68 -7.79
N PRO A 203 -10.86 5.51 -7.05
CA PRO A 203 -10.55 6.87 -7.46
C PRO A 203 -9.91 6.98 -8.84
N LEU A 204 -9.04 6.02 -9.19
CA LEU A 204 -8.37 5.96 -10.50
C LEU A 204 -9.32 5.74 -11.68
N LEU A 205 -10.53 5.24 -11.42
CA LEU A 205 -11.54 4.96 -12.43
C LEU A 205 -12.68 5.99 -12.42
N ARG A 206 -12.59 7.02 -11.57
CA ARG A 206 -13.65 8.03 -11.37
C ARG A 206 -13.98 8.75 -12.67
N ASP A 207 -12.95 9.19 -13.38
CA ASP A 207 -13.09 10.11 -14.51
C ASP A 207 -13.45 9.39 -15.82
N LEU A 208 -13.48 8.06 -15.82
CA LEU A 208 -13.90 7.28 -16.99
C LEU A 208 -15.37 7.53 -17.30
N SER A 209 -15.70 7.85 -18.55
CA SER A 209 -17.08 7.91 -19.02
C SER A 209 -17.76 6.54 -18.99
N HIS A 210 -19.09 6.51 -19.15
CA HIS A 210 -19.82 5.25 -19.19
C HIS A 210 -19.44 4.38 -20.40
N SER A 211 -19.23 4.99 -21.57
CA SER A 211 -18.80 4.29 -22.79
C SER A 211 -17.40 3.70 -22.63
N GLU A 212 -16.45 4.44 -22.05
CA GLU A 212 -15.11 3.92 -21.76
C GLU A 212 -15.15 2.76 -20.77
N LEU A 213 -16.01 2.83 -19.76
CA LEU A 213 -16.19 1.75 -18.80
C LEU A 213 -16.75 0.48 -19.48
N VAL A 214 -17.73 0.61 -20.39
CA VAL A 214 -18.25 -0.52 -21.15
C VAL A 214 -17.18 -1.13 -22.07
N HIS A 215 -16.34 -0.30 -22.68
CA HIS A 215 -15.22 -0.76 -23.52
C HIS A 215 -14.20 -1.63 -22.76
N VAL A 216 -14.10 -1.47 -21.44
CA VAL A 216 -13.26 -2.35 -20.59
C VAL A 216 -13.67 -3.82 -20.71
N MET A 217 -14.95 -4.12 -21.00
CA MET A 217 -15.39 -5.50 -21.19
C MET A 217 -14.70 -6.16 -22.38
N ASP A 218 -14.45 -5.41 -23.46
CA ASP A 218 -13.86 -5.94 -24.68
C ASP A 218 -12.32 -5.97 -24.60
N ALA A 219 -11.70 -4.93 -24.02
CA ALA A 219 -10.25 -4.83 -23.87
C ALA A 219 -9.85 -4.44 -22.44
N PRO A 220 -8.85 -5.11 -21.82
CA PRO A 220 -8.35 -4.75 -20.50
C PRO A 220 -7.89 -3.29 -20.42
N LEU A 221 -8.22 -2.61 -19.32
CA LEU A 221 -7.78 -1.25 -19.10
C LEU A 221 -6.27 -1.21 -18.86
N THR A 222 -5.58 -0.25 -19.47
CA THR A 222 -4.17 0.01 -19.16
C THR A 222 -4.09 1.02 -18.02
N VAL A 223 -3.76 0.57 -16.83
CA VAL A 223 -3.49 1.45 -15.68
C VAL A 223 -2.01 1.83 -15.69
N PRO A 224 -1.65 3.10 -15.44
CA PRO A 224 -0.25 3.48 -15.31
C PRO A 224 0.43 2.62 -14.22
N PRO A 225 1.69 2.19 -14.42
CA PRO A 225 2.34 1.23 -13.53
C PRO A 225 2.80 1.92 -12.24
N TYR A 226 1.85 2.37 -11.42
CA TYR A 226 2.13 3.03 -10.15
C TYR A 226 2.72 2.01 -9.17
N PRO A 227 3.99 2.17 -8.76
CA PRO A 227 4.63 1.23 -7.87
C PRO A 227 4.09 1.40 -6.44
N VAL A 228 3.59 0.31 -5.85
CA VAL A 228 2.93 0.34 -4.53
C VAL A 228 3.89 0.27 -3.34
N HIS A 229 5.15 -0.07 -3.58
CA HIS A 229 6.17 -0.25 -2.54
C HIS A 229 7.44 0.55 -2.82
N THR A 230 7.29 1.88 -2.96
CA THR A 230 8.45 2.76 -3.11
C THR A 230 8.92 3.31 -1.76
N GLN A 231 10.23 3.48 -1.63
CA GLN A 231 10.82 4.24 -0.52
C GLN A 231 10.33 5.69 -0.48
N ALA A 232 9.84 6.23 -1.60
CA ALA A 232 9.23 7.56 -1.62
C ALA A 232 7.93 7.58 -0.83
N VAL A 233 7.04 6.59 -1.04
CA VAL A 233 5.80 6.44 -0.28
C VAL A 233 6.08 6.24 1.20
N GLU A 234 7.04 5.37 1.58
CA GLU A 234 7.41 5.18 2.98
C GLU A 234 7.91 6.48 3.65
N ARG A 235 8.73 7.26 2.93
CA ARG A 235 9.21 8.55 3.42
C ARG A 235 8.10 9.59 3.52
N ALA A 236 7.14 9.58 2.60
CA ALA A 236 5.99 10.48 2.61
C ALA A 236 5.08 10.19 3.81
N VAL A 237 4.69 8.93 4.02
CA VAL A 237 3.86 8.50 5.17
C VAL A 237 4.53 8.90 6.49
N ARG A 238 5.84 8.66 6.61
CA ARG A 238 6.61 9.08 7.78
C ARG A 238 6.57 10.59 7.99
N MET A 239 6.74 11.38 6.93
CA MET A 239 6.71 12.84 7.02
C MET A 239 5.34 13.38 7.45
N VAL A 240 4.27 12.84 6.88
CA VAL A 240 2.89 13.19 7.27
C VAL A 240 2.63 12.81 8.72
N THR A 241 3.07 11.63 9.16
CA THR A 241 2.93 11.19 10.55
C THR A 241 3.64 12.14 11.51
N GLU A 242 4.90 12.51 11.20
CA GLU A 242 5.69 13.46 11.98
C GLU A 242 4.98 14.82 12.08
N ALA A 243 4.43 15.34 10.98
CA ALA A 243 3.68 16.60 10.97
C ALA A 243 2.40 16.51 11.81
N CYS A 244 1.61 15.44 11.65
CA CYS A 244 0.38 15.22 12.43
C CYS A 244 0.63 15.14 13.94
N THR A 245 1.81 14.65 14.36
CA THR A 245 2.19 14.63 15.78
C THR A 245 2.73 15.95 16.30
N ALA A 246 3.22 16.83 15.42
CA ALA A 246 3.88 18.07 15.80
C ALA A 246 2.92 19.27 15.81
N VAL A 247 1.93 19.31 14.92
CA VAL A 247 1.05 20.46 14.74
C VAL A 247 -0.41 20.07 14.49
N ILE A 248 -1.32 20.98 14.84
CA ILE A 248 -2.78 20.84 14.70
C ILE A 248 -3.26 21.77 13.58
N GLY A 249 -4.24 21.31 12.80
CA GLY A 249 -4.78 22.05 11.65
C GLY A 249 -4.11 21.67 10.34
N ASP A 250 -4.87 21.72 9.25
CA ASP A 250 -4.42 21.30 7.92
C ASP A 250 -3.31 22.21 7.38
N GLU A 251 -3.52 23.53 7.43
CA GLU A 251 -2.55 24.54 6.98
C GLU A 251 -1.21 24.42 7.72
N ALA A 252 -1.24 24.21 9.04
CA ALA A 252 -0.03 24.06 9.84
C ALA A 252 0.73 22.78 9.47
N ARG A 253 0.02 21.67 9.21
CA ARG A 253 0.62 20.40 8.77
C ARG A 253 1.25 20.53 7.39
N ASP A 254 0.55 21.14 6.44
CA ASP A 254 1.10 21.39 5.11
C ASP A 254 2.33 22.31 5.17
N GLY A 255 2.26 23.39 5.95
CA GLY A 255 3.40 24.27 6.22
C GLY A 255 4.61 23.53 6.81
N HIS A 256 4.38 22.62 7.76
CA HIS A 256 5.43 21.79 8.36
C HIS A 256 6.07 20.85 7.32
N ILE A 257 5.26 20.18 6.49
CA ILE A 257 5.70 19.27 5.45
C ILE A 257 6.51 20.01 4.39
N THR A 258 5.98 21.11 3.85
CA THR A 258 6.60 21.90 2.79
C THR A 258 7.91 22.55 3.26
N ALA A 259 7.95 23.13 4.46
CA ALA A 259 9.17 23.69 5.04
C ALA A 259 10.26 22.62 5.20
N LYS A 260 9.90 21.43 5.69
CA LYS A 260 10.83 20.30 5.84
C LYS A 260 11.34 19.78 4.51
N LEU A 261 10.48 19.68 3.49
CA LEU A 261 10.88 19.32 2.14
C LEU A 261 11.84 20.36 1.54
N LYS A 262 11.54 21.65 1.71
CA LYS A 262 12.40 22.76 1.25
C LYS A 262 13.77 22.70 1.92
N HIS A 263 13.82 22.52 3.24
CA HIS A 263 15.06 22.35 3.98
C HIS A 263 15.85 21.13 3.49
N ARG A 264 15.20 19.97 3.29
CA ARG A 264 15.86 18.77 2.75
C ARG A 264 16.45 18.96 1.36
N ARG A 265 15.84 19.78 0.51
CA ARG A 265 16.38 20.12 -0.83
C ARG A 265 17.62 21.01 -0.75
N GLN A 266 17.76 21.83 0.30
CA GLN A 266 18.94 22.65 0.53
C GLN A 266 20.12 21.84 1.09
N LEU A 267 19.86 20.67 1.69
CA LEU A 267 20.91 19.79 2.17
C LEU A 267 21.57 19.07 1.00
N PRO A 268 22.92 19.01 0.95
CA PRO A 268 23.62 18.26 -0.08
C PRO A 268 23.31 16.77 0.04
N VAL A 269 23.21 16.11 -1.12
CA VAL A 269 22.96 14.67 -1.20
C VAL A 269 24.21 13.92 -0.71
N LEU A 270 24.07 13.19 0.40
CA LEU A 270 25.10 12.29 0.90
C LEU A 270 24.90 10.91 0.25
N ASN A 271 25.82 10.54 -0.64
CA ASN A 271 25.79 9.28 -1.37
C ASN A 271 26.47 8.14 -0.61
N SER A 272 27.39 8.50 0.30
CA SER A 272 28.17 7.58 1.11
C SER A 272 28.37 8.08 2.54
N LYS A 273 28.72 7.17 3.47
CA LYS A 273 29.12 7.53 4.82
C LYS A 273 30.43 8.33 4.85
N GLN A 274 31.27 8.20 3.82
CA GLN A 274 32.49 9.00 3.68
C GLN A 274 32.18 10.47 3.40
N ASP A 275 31.07 10.76 2.70
CA ASP A 275 30.66 12.14 2.40
C ASP A 275 30.34 12.91 3.69
N MET A 276 29.85 12.22 4.73
CA MET A 276 29.64 12.80 6.06
C MET A 276 30.96 13.11 6.78
N LEU A 277 31.97 12.25 6.63
CA LEU A 277 33.27 12.43 7.28
C LEU A 277 34.06 13.56 6.62
N ARG A 278 34.05 13.65 5.29
CA ARG A 278 34.68 14.76 4.55
C ARG A 278 34.10 16.12 4.93
N ARG A 279 32.79 16.16 5.20
CA ARG A 279 32.11 17.40 5.61
C ARG A 279 32.47 17.87 7.02
N LYS A 280 32.83 16.96 7.93
CA LYS A 280 33.36 17.33 9.24
C LYS A 280 34.76 17.95 9.12
N LEU A 281 35.59 17.41 8.23
CA LEU A 281 36.97 17.87 8.01
C LEU A 281 37.07 19.19 7.21
N SER A 282 36.01 19.60 6.52
CA SER A 282 35.98 20.85 5.73
C SER A 282 35.38 22.05 6.47
N CYS A 283 34.93 21.85 7.72
CA CYS A 283 34.34 22.89 8.56
C CYS A 283 35.26 23.32 9.71
N ASP A 284 36.47 22.77 9.78
CA ASP A 284 37.60 23.23 10.61
C ASP A 284 38.57 24.02 9.71
#